data_AF-A0A537CSE7-F1
#
_entry.id   AF-A0A537CSE7-F1
#
_cell.length_a   1.000
_cell.length_b   1.000
_cell.length_c   1.000
_cell.angle_alpha   90.00
_cell.angle_beta   90.00
_cell.angle_gamma   90.00
#
_symmetry.space_group_name_H-M   'P 1'
#
loop_
_entity.id
_entity.type
_entity.pdbx_description
1 polymer ?
#
loop_
_entity_poly.entity_id
_entity_poly.type
_entity_poly.pdbx_seq_one_letter_code
_entity_poly.pdbx_strand_id
1 'polypeptide(L)'
;MAAAAALAQGNEPAAVDPGAAGSAYGTAKLLLNHLAAGDIEAAARLSSAPQQRYELLRDYRAQVGEEEFKRVFGQYFQPQNRLVAEYRLGSHRLLIWDLGEVAHHLAGQYYVEIDEGKFLIDDVPSEERSRLRQALDSYRKKQNR
;
A
#
# COMPACT_ATOMS: atom_id res chain seq x y z
N MET A 1 5.51 -35.25 -4.36
CA MET A 1 5.58 -34.44 -3.13
C MET A 1 6.73 -33.43 -3.16
N ALA A 2 6.84 -32.61 -4.22
CA ALA A 2 7.89 -31.58 -4.34
C ALA A 2 7.34 -30.15 -4.20
N ALA A 3 6.01 -29.96 -4.26
CA ALA A 3 5.37 -28.64 -4.20
C ALA A 3 5.28 -28.02 -2.79
N ALA A 4 5.41 -28.83 -1.73
CA ALA A 4 5.34 -28.33 -0.35
C ALA A 4 6.68 -27.73 0.15
N ALA A 5 7.81 -28.06 -0.50
CA ALA A 5 9.14 -27.63 -0.05
C ALA A 5 9.53 -26.22 -0.54
N ALA A 6 8.86 -25.69 -1.57
CA ALA A 6 9.09 -24.33 -2.07
C ALA A 6 8.33 -23.25 -1.26
N LEU A 7 7.27 -23.64 -0.52
CA LEU A 7 6.46 -22.72 0.30
C LEU A 7 7.10 -22.38 1.65
N ALA A 8 8.13 -23.10 2.07
CA ALA A 8 8.75 -22.94 3.40
C ALA A 8 9.96 -21.99 3.44
N GLN A 9 10.40 -21.44 2.30
CA GLN A 9 11.55 -20.52 2.24
C GLN A 9 11.15 -19.02 2.32
N GLY A 10 9.86 -18.71 2.45
CA GLY A 10 9.32 -17.35 2.40
C GLY A 10 8.71 -16.86 3.71
N ASN A 11 9.38 -17.03 4.86
CA ASN A 11 8.79 -16.69 6.16
C ASN A 11 9.01 -15.23 6.62
N GLU A 12 9.95 -14.50 6.00
CA GLU A 12 10.29 -13.14 6.39
C GLU A 12 10.05 -12.15 5.25
N PRO A 13 9.59 -10.91 5.54
CA PRO A 13 9.51 -9.85 4.56
C PRO A 13 10.87 -9.58 3.89
N ALA A 14 10.94 -9.74 2.59
CA ALA A 14 12.12 -9.46 1.80
C ALA A 14 11.99 -8.14 1.04
N ALA A 15 13.00 -7.27 1.10
CA ALA A 15 13.04 -6.07 0.27
C ALA A 15 13.15 -6.46 -1.20
N VAL A 16 12.40 -5.77 -2.06
CA VAL A 16 12.45 -5.91 -3.51
C VAL A 16 12.67 -4.54 -4.16
N ASP A 17 13.09 -4.53 -5.42
CA ASP A 17 13.26 -3.29 -6.16
C ASP A 17 11.89 -2.61 -6.37
N PRO A 18 11.67 -1.39 -5.83
CA PRO A 18 10.37 -0.75 -5.88
C PRO A 18 9.97 -0.40 -7.32
N GLY A 19 8.79 -0.86 -7.74
CA GLY A 19 8.28 -0.58 -9.09
C GLY A 19 8.81 -1.51 -10.19
N ALA A 20 9.57 -2.54 -9.85
CA ALA A 20 9.97 -3.60 -10.78
C ALA A 20 8.78 -4.47 -11.25
N ALA A 21 9.02 -5.39 -12.19
CA ALA A 21 8.02 -6.37 -12.60
C ALA A 21 7.54 -7.20 -11.39
N GLY A 22 6.21 -7.33 -11.22
CA GLY A 22 5.61 -7.98 -10.05
C GLY A 22 5.48 -7.08 -8.80
N SER A 23 5.68 -5.77 -8.97
CA SER A 23 5.43 -4.74 -7.96
C SER A 23 3.95 -4.35 -7.90
N ALA A 24 3.48 -4.02 -6.70
CA ALA A 24 2.15 -3.43 -6.50
C ALA A 24 2.06 -1.94 -6.91
N TYR A 25 3.18 -1.33 -7.32
CA TYR A 25 3.26 0.11 -7.60
C TYR A 25 2.30 0.58 -8.70
N GLY A 26 2.03 -0.26 -9.71
CA GLY A 26 1.05 0.04 -10.75
C GLY A 26 -0.36 0.25 -10.17
N THR A 27 -0.84 -0.72 -9.38
CA THR A 27 -2.13 -0.61 -8.67
C THR A 27 -2.13 0.57 -7.69
N ALA A 28 -1.02 0.82 -7.00
CA ALA A 28 -0.93 1.95 -6.08
C ALA A 28 -1.13 3.31 -6.77
N LYS A 29 -0.48 3.52 -7.92
CA LYS A 29 -0.69 4.73 -8.73
C LYS A 29 -2.13 4.85 -9.21
N LEU A 30 -2.72 3.75 -9.69
CA LEU A 30 -4.12 3.75 -10.14
C LEU A 30 -5.08 4.12 -8.99
N LEU A 31 -4.90 3.51 -7.82
CA LEU A 31 -5.66 3.83 -6.61
C LEU A 31 -5.51 5.31 -6.22
N LEU A 32 -4.27 5.80 -6.16
CA LEU A 32 -3.97 7.18 -5.78
C LEU A 32 -4.56 8.19 -6.78
N ASN A 33 -4.59 7.86 -8.07
CA ASN A 33 -5.26 8.68 -9.08
C ASN A 33 -6.77 8.82 -8.82
N HIS A 34 -7.47 7.71 -8.54
CA HIS A 34 -8.89 7.75 -8.20
C HIS A 34 -9.15 8.57 -6.93
N LEU A 35 -8.31 8.38 -5.90
CA LEU A 35 -8.42 9.13 -4.65
C LEU A 35 -8.15 10.63 -4.84
N ALA A 36 -7.12 11.01 -5.60
CA ALA A 36 -6.81 12.41 -5.90
C ALA A 36 -7.90 13.08 -6.77
N ALA A 37 -8.63 12.30 -7.57
CA ALA A 37 -9.81 12.76 -8.31
C ALA A 37 -11.09 12.82 -7.45
N GLY A 38 -11.08 12.28 -6.23
CA GLY A 38 -12.26 12.17 -5.36
C GLY A 38 -13.21 11.02 -5.71
N ASP A 39 -12.81 10.13 -6.63
CA ASP A 39 -13.57 8.96 -7.08
C ASP A 39 -13.39 7.78 -6.09
N ILE A 40 -14.10 7.88 -4.97
CA ILE A 40 -14.03 6.89 -3.89
C ILE A 40 -14.59 5.52 -4.29
N GLU A 41 -15.49 5.46 -5.29
CA GLU A 41 -16.08 4.20 -5.74
C GLU A 41 -15.07 3.39 -6.56
N ALA A 42 -14.41 4.02 -7.54
CA ALA A 42 -13.36 3.36 -8.31
C ALA A 42 -12.17 2.98 -7.41
N ALA A 43 -11.78 3.85 -6.47
CA ALA A 43 -10.75 3.53 -5.49
C ALA A 43 -11.11 2.32 -4.62
N ALA A 44 -12.37 2.21 -4.17
CA ALA A 44 -12.84 1.10 -3.36
C ALA A 44 -12.82 -0.24 -4.08
N ARG A 45 -13.07 -0.26 -5.40
CA ARG A 45 -12.99 -1.49 -6.22
C ARG A 45 -11.58 -2.09 -6.29
N LEU A 46 -10.55 -1.33 -5.94
CA LEU A 46 -9.16 -1.78 -5.88
C LEU A 46 -8.77 -2.33 -4.50
N SER A 47 -9.73 -2.76 -3.68
CA SER A 47 -9.52 -3.35 -2.35
C SER A 47 -10.00 -4.79 -2.29
N SER A 48 -9.38 -5.61 -1.43
CA SER A 48 -9.87 -6.94 -1.06
C SER A 48 -11.19 -6.91 -0.27
N ALA A 49 -11.59 -5.75 0.26
CA ALA A 49 -12.87 -5.51 0.93
C ALA A 49 -13.55 -4.21 0.40
N PRO A 50 -14.09 -4.21 -0.84
CA PRO A 50 -14.54 -2.99 -1.50
C PRO A 50 -15.61 -2.19 -0.75
N GLN A 51 -16.61 -2.87 -0.18
CA GLN A 51 -17.68 -2.19 0.56
C GLN A 51 -17.13 -1.46 1.79
N GLN A 52 -16.30 -2.14 2.58
CA GLN A 52 -15.67 -1.55 3.77
C GLN A 52 -14.77 -0.37 3.39
N ARG A 53 -14.00 -0.50 2.31
CA ARG A 53 -13.14 0.57 1.80
C ARG A 53 -13.97 1.79 1.38
N TYR A 54 -15.07 1.57 0.67
CA TYR A 54 -15.98 2.64 0.25
C TYR A 54 -16.54 3.40 1.45
N GLU A 55 -17.05 2.68 2.46
CA GLU A 55 -17.60 3.29 3.68
C GLU A 55 -16.54 4.13 4.40
N LEU A 56 -15.32 3.61 4.56
CA LEU A 56 -14.21 4.33 5.17
C LEU A 56 -13.83 5.59 4.39
N LEU A 57 -13.72 5.50 3.06
CA LEU A 57 -13.38 6.64 2.22
C LEU A 57 -14.50 7.70 2.20
N ARG A 58 -15.76 7.26 2.18
CA ARG A 58 -16.93 8.14 2.26
C ARG A 58 -16.94 8.91 3.56
N ASP A 59 -16.75 8.22 4.68
CA ASP A 59 -16.80 8.81 6.02
C ASP A 59 -15.61 9.77 6.23
N TYR A 60 -14.41 9.39 5.78
CA TYR A 60 -13.25 10.28 5.82
C TYR A 60 -13.47 11.54 4.95
N ARG A 61 -13.96 11.39 3.71
CA ARG A 61 -14.29 12.52 2.83
C ARG A 61 -15.34 13.43 3.45
N ALA A 62 -16.36 12.88 4.11
CA ALA A 62 -17.38 13.66 4.80
C ALA A 62 -16.80 14.44 5.99
N GLN A 63 -15.82 13.88 6.69
CA GLN A 63 -15.16 14.52 7.83
C GLN A 63 -14.26 15.69 7.43
N VAL A 64 -13.44 15.54 6.38
CA VAL A 64 -12.45 16.56 5.99
C VAL A 64 -12.92 17.49 4.89
N GLY A 65 -13.96 17.11 4.14
CA GLY A 65 -14.41 17.81 2.94
C GLY A 65 -13.72 17.33 1.67
N GLU A 66 -14.37 17.49 0.52
CA GLU A 66 -13.90 16.95 -0.76
C GLU A 66 -12.55 17.53 -1.21
N GLU A 67 -12.38 18.85 -1.10
CA GLU A 67 -11.14 19.51 -1.54
C GLU A 67 -9.95 19.09 -0.68
N GLU A 68 -10.13 19.00 0.63
CA GLU A 68 -9.09 18.53 1.54
C GLU A 68 -8.76 17.05 1.30
N PHE A 69 -9.79 16.22 1.07
CA PHE A 69 -9.60 14.82 0.69
C PHE A 69 -8.72 14.70 -0.57
N LYS A 70 -9.06 15.43 -1.64
CA LYS A 70 -8.28 15.42 -2.89
C LYS A 70 -6.86 15.94 -2.66
N ARG A 71 -6.69 17.00 -1.84
CA ARG A 71 -5.37 17.55 -1.48
C ARG A 71 -4.50 16.51 -0.78
N VAL A 72 -5.05 15.80 0.22
CA VAL A 72 -4.36 14.76 0.99
C VAL A 72 -3.89 13.62 0.10
N PHE A 73 -4.69 13.16 -0.86
CA PHE A 73 -4.25 12.08 -1.76
C PHE A 73 -3.41 12.58 -2.93
N GLY A 74 -3.62 13.82 -3.38
CA GLY A 74 -2.81 14.48 -4.41
C GLY A 74 -1.35 14.69 -3.99
N GLN A 75 -1.08 14.78 -2.68
CA GLN A 75 0.29 14.92 -2.18
C GLN A 75 1.23 13.80 -2.66
N TYR A 76 0.73 12.58 -2.88
CA TYR A 76 1.54 11.45 -3.33
C TYR A 76 2.19 11.67 -4.71
N PHE A 77 1.69 12.62 -5.50
CA PHE A 77 2.21 12.98 -6.81
C PHE A 77 3.11 14.22 -6.80
N GLN A 78 3.34 14.84 -5.63
CA GLN A 78 4.29 15.94 -5.53
C GLN A 78 5.73 15.44 -5.77
N PRO A 79 6.59 16.19 -6.46
CA PRO A 79 7.93 15.73 -6.84
C PRO A 79 8.84 15.29 -5.68
N GLN A 80 8.64 15.86 -4.49
CA GLN A 80 9.35 15.48 -3.27
C GLN A 80 8.93 14.13 -2.70
N ASN A 81 7.73 13.66 -3.05
CA ASN A 81 7.13 12.45 -2.49
C ASN A 81 7.41 11.26 -3.40
N ARG A 82 7.91 10.18 -2.82
CA ARG A 82 8.39 9.04 -3.60
C ARG A 82 8.24 7.72 -2.87
N LEU A 83 8.13 6.66 -3.65
CA LEU A 83 8.26 5.30 -3.17
C LEU A 83 9.73 5.06 -2.79
N VAL A 84 9.99 4.71 -1.54
CA VAL A 84 11.36 4.52 -1.00
C VAL A 84 11.70 3.07 -0.71
N ALA A 85 10.70 2.21 -0.57
CA ALA A 85 10.91 0.77 -0.41
C ALA A 85 9.67 -0.04 -0.80
N GLU A 86 9.90 -1.28 -1.19
CA GLU A 86 8.88 -2.32 -1.32
C GLU A 86 9.36 -3.59 -0.63
N TYR A 87 8.45 -4.24 0.10
CA TYR A 87 8.69 -5.54 0.73
C TYR A 87 7.70 -6.56 0.22
N ARG A 88 8.16 -7.81 0.05
CA ARG A 88 7.35 -8.96 -0.33
C ARG A 88 7.31 -10.00 0.78
N LEU A 89 6.11 -10.56 1.00
CA LEU A 89 5.91 -11.77 1.81
C LEU A 89 4.83 -12.63 1.13
N GLY A 90 5.23 -13.71 0.47
CA GLY A 90 4.32 -14.51 -0.37
C GLY A 90 3.65 -13.64 -1.45
N SER A 91 2.32 -13.68 -1.52
CA SER A 91 1.49 -12.81 -2.38
C SER A 91 1.30 -11.39 -1.84
N HIS A 92 1.69 -11.11 -0.60
CA HIS A 92 1.52 -9.79 -0.01
C HIS A 92 2.69 -8.88 -0.38
N ARG A 93 2.39 -7.58 -0.52
CA ARG A 93 3.35 -6.51 -0.73
C ARG A 93 3.11 -5.39 0.27
N LEU A 94 4.19 -4.72 0.65
CA LEU A 94 4.17 -3.46 1.37
C LEU A 94 4.91 -2.43 0.53
N LEU A 95 4.24 -1.34 0.18
CA LEU A 95 4.86 -0.14 -0.38
C LEU A 95 5.07 0.89 0.72
N ILE A 96 6.26 1.47 0.78
CA ILE A 96 6.61 2.54 1.72
C ILE A 96 6.89 3.82 0.95
N TRP A 97 6.07 4.84 1.21
CA TRP A 97 6.18 6.17 0.63
C TRP A 97 6.79 7.14 1.63
N ASP A 98 7.70 8.00 1.18
CA ASP A 98 8.12 9.19 1.92
C ASP A 98 7.31 10.39 1.43
N LEU A 99 6.56 11.02 2.34
CA LEU A 99 5.63 12.12 2.03
C LEU A 99 6.08 13.51 2.47
N GLY A 100 7.36 13.69 2.84
CA GLY A 100 8.11 14.95 2.72
C GLY A 100 7.70 16.21 3.51
N GLU A 101 6.43 16.46 3.84
CA GLU A 101 6.00 17.79 4.30
C GLU A 101 6.14 18.04 5.81
N VAL A 102 6.10 17.01 6.65
CA VAL A 102 6.36 17.14 8.10
C VAL A 102 7.01 15.85 8.62
N ALA A 103 8.27 15.95 9.05
CA ALA A 103 9.01 14.88 9.73
C ALA A 103 9.23 13.56 8.95
N HIS A 104 9.39 13.59 7.62
CA HIS A 104 9.55 12.38 6.80
C HIS A 104 8.45 11.35 7.09
N HIS A 105 7.18 11.74 6.91
CA HIS A 105 6.07 10.84 7.19
C HIS A 105 6.09 9.64 6.25
N LEU A 106 6.57 8.51 6.76
CA LEU A 106 6.62 7.25 6.04
C LEU A 106 5.24 6.57 6.07
N ALA A 107 4.54 6.61 4.95
CA ALA A 107 3.24 5.99 4.76
C ALA A 107 3.40 4.58 4.17
N GLY A 108 2.74 3.59 4.80
CA GLY A 108 2.71 2.21 4.34
C GLY A 108 1.39 1.86 3.65
N GLN A 109 1.46 1.25 2.48
CA GLN A 109 0.31 0.68 1.78
C GLN A 109 0.51 -0.83 1.59
N TYR A 110 -0.50 -1.61 1.97
CA TYR A 110 -0.45 -3.07 1.92
C TYR A 110 -1.27 -3.56 0.74
N TYR A 111 -0.73 -4.52 -0.01
CA TYR A 111 -1.37 -5.11 -1.16
C TYR A 111 -1.30 -6.63 -1.11
N VAL A 112 -2.25 -7.28 -1.77
CA VAL A 112 -2.27 -8.72 -2.00
C VAL A 112 -2.40 -8.99 -3.49
N GLU A 113 -1.55 -9.88 -4.00
CA GLU A 113 -1.60 -10.38 -5.36
C GLU A 113 -2.74 -11.39 -5.50
N ILE A 114 -3.68 -11.12 -6.41
CA ILE A 114 -4.86 -11.99 -6.66
C ILE A 114 -4.74 -12.82 -7.93
N ASP A 115 -3.86 -12.41 -8.83
CA ASP A 115 -3.52 -13.04 -10.11
C ASP A 115 -2.15 -12.46 -10.53
N GLU A 116 -1.49 -13.08 -11.52
CA GLU A 116 -0.13 -12.71 -11.92
C GLU A 116 -0.04 -11.20 -12.24
N GLY A 117 0.70 -10.46 -11.40
CA GLY A 117 0.89 -9.01 -11.56
C GLY A 117 -0.36 -8.15 -11.25
N LYS A 118 -1.46 -8.73 -10.75
CA LYS A 118 -2.68 -8.00 -10.36
C LYS A 118 -2.78 -7.94 -8.84
N PHE A 119 -2.86 -6.72 -8.34
CA PHE A 119 -2.92 -6.45 -6.90
C PHE A 119 -4.19 -5.71 -6.50
N LEU A 120 -4.64 -5.98 -5.28
CA LEU A 120 -5.63 -5.18 -4.55
C LEU A 120 -5.00 -4.65 -3.26
N ILE A 121 -5.51 -3.53 -2.73
CA ILE A 121 -5.24 -3.12 -1.35
C ILE A 121 -5.68 -4.24 -0.42
N ASP A 122 -4.80 -4.60 0.51
CA ASP A 122 -5.06 -5.60 1.53
C ASP A 122 -5.68 -4.95 2.77
N ASP A 123 -7.01 -4.85 2.78
CA ASP A 123 -7.79 -4.35 3.91
C ASP A 123 -8.24 -5.47 4.88
N VAL A 124 -8.06 -6.73 4.49
CA VAL A 124 -8.41 -7.89 5.32
C VAL A 124 -7.25 -8.18 6.29
N PRO A 125 -7.50 -8.31 7.61
CA PRO A 125 -6.46 -8.70 8.55
C PRO A 125 -5.89 -10.09 8.24
N SER A 126 -4.56 -10.21 8.23
CA SER A 126 -3.83 -11.47 8.05
C SER A 126 -2.53 -11.49 8.86
N GLU A 127 -1.94 -12.67 9.01
CA GLU A 127 -0.64 -12.82 9.67
C GLU A 127 0.46 -12.17 8.84
N GLU A 128 0.42 -12.33 7.52
CA GLU A 128 1.35 -11.76 6.56
C GLU A 128 1.35 -10.24 6.62
N ARG A 129 0.15 -9.63 6.65
CA ARG A 129 -0.01 -8.18 6.81
C ARG A 129 0.53 -7.69 8.15
N SER A 130 0.38 -8.48 9.21
CA SER A 130 0.93 -8.18 10.53
C SER A 130 2.47 -8.22 10.52
N ARG A 131 3.08 -9.20 9.84
CA ARG A 131 4.53 -9.28 9.65
C ARG A 131 5.06 -8.14 8.78
N LEU A 132 4.38 -7.79 7.69
CA LEU A 132 4.72 -6.61 6.87
C LEU A 132 4.63 -5.32 7.68
N ARG A 133 3.66 -5.19 8.59
CA ARG A 133 3.58 -4.04 9.50
C ARG A 133 4.81 -3.93 10.40
N GLN A 134 5.31 -5.05 10.92
CA GLN A 134 6.56 -5.06 11.69
C GLN A 134 7.77 -4.64 10.84
N ALA A 135 7.79 -5.00 9.54
CA ALA A 135 8.82 -4.53 8.61
C ALA A 135 8.75 -3.01 8.39
N LEU A 136 7.56 -2.43 8.23
CA LEU A 136 7.35 -0.98 8.17
C LEU A 136 7.88 -0.27 9.42
N ASP A 137 7.54 -0.77 10.60
CA ASP A 137 7.98 -0.18 11.87
C ASP A 137 9.50 -0.28 12.05
N SER A 138 10.10 -1.39 11.60
CA SER A 138 11.55 -1.57 11.58
C SER A 138 12.23 -0.62 10.61
N TYR A 139 11.64 -0.38 9.44
CA TYR A 139 12.13 0.60 8.46
C TYR A 139 12.09 2.01 9.03
N ARG A 140 10.98 2.42 9.64
CA ARG A 140 10.82 3.72 10.32
C ARG A 140 11.88 3.95 11.41
N LYS A 141 12.14 2.94 12.24
CA LYS A 141 13.19 3.01 13.28
C LYS A 141 14.60 3.19 12.72
N LYS A 142 14.88 2.68 11.51
CA LYS A 142 16.19 2.83 10.85
C LYS A 142 16.37 4.22 10.23
N GLN A 143 15.30 4.84 9.72
CA GLN A 143 15.36 6.18 9.11
C GLN A 143 15.44 7.31 10.15
N ASN A 144 14.98 7.06 11.38
CA ASN A 144 15.06 8.02 12.49
C ASN A 144 16.36 7.91 13.32
N ARG A 145 17.35 7.14 12.85
CA ARG A 145 18.69 7.02 13.46
C ARG A 145 19.70 7.81 12.64
#